data_AF-A0A347WM95-F1
#
_entry.id   AF-A0A347WM95-F1
#
_cell.length_a   1.000
_cell.length_b   1.000
_cell.length_c   1.000
_cell.angle_alpha   90.00
_cell.angle_beta   90.00
_cell.angle_gamma   90.00
#
_symmetry.space_group_name_H-M   'P 1'
#
loop_
_entity.id
_entity.type
_entity.pdbx_description
1 polymer ?
#
loop_
_entity_poly.entity_id
_entity_poly.type
_entity_poly.pdbx_seq_one_letter_code
_entity_poly.pdbx_strand_id
1 'polypeptide(L)'
;MTEQKQLVGMSLFFIALSLAAVYDPTGLLKTPWFLLLFTLTYWLGWRHRAHVTKRDLGHGLIIGLLSALFILLQGGLLGLMLLLYTALAYLVSQATLRAHHITYPSKKLSWQQKLIVMAVTMVLSAINVYSAKNSGLDINYSHPFGLLFFGLQAALLEKIGVHIIFLSLAVGRLRTYPEKRSGLAWTYAVMVLPHTLLHFYQTPILELFTSALSLSL
;
A
#
# COMPACT_ATOMS: atom_id res chain seq x y z
N MET A 1 -12.19 -26.35 -2.68
CA MET A 1 -12.47 -25.00 -3.25
C MET A 1 -11.25 -24.58 -4.06
N THR A 2 -11.37 -24.24 -5.35
CA THR A 2 -10.22 -23.92 -6.21
C THR A 2 -9.51 -22.64 -5.74
N GLU A 3 -8.19 -22.56 -5.92
CA GLU A 3 -7.35 -21.41 -5.54
C GLU A 3 -7.91 -20.07 -6.06
N GLN A 4 -8.43 -20.07 -7.29
CA GLN A 4 -9.09 -18.91 -7.89
C GLN A 4 -10.34 -18.46 -7.13
N LYS A 5 -11.18 -19.38 -6.63
CA LYS A 5 -12.36 -19.04 -5.83
C LYS A 5 -11.98 -18.42 -4.49
N GLN A 6 -10.87 -18.84 -3.89
CA GLN A 6 -10.36 -18.26 -2.66
C GLN A 6 -9.87 -16.82 -2.89
N LEU A 7 -9.16 -16.59 -4.00
CA LEU A 7 -8.64 -15.27 -4.31
C LEU A 7 -9.77 -14.29 -4.64
N VAL A 8 -10.76 -14.71 -5.42
CA VAL A 8 -11.98 -13.93 -5.69
C VAL A 8 -12.70 -13.58 -4.38
N GLY A 9 -12.89 -14.55 -3.49
CA GLY A 9 -13.53 -14.32 -2.18
C GLY A 9 -12.76 -13.30 -1.33
N MET A 10 -11.43 -13.40 -1.27
CA MET A 10 -10.58 -12.42 -0.57
C MET A 10 -10.64 -11.04 -1.24
N SER A 11 -10.60 -10.97 -2.57
CA SER A 11 -10.74 -9.71 -3.30
C SER A 11 -12.04 -9.02 -2.96
N LEU A 12 -13.17 -9.75 -3.06
CA LEU A 12 -14.48 -9.21 -2.78
C LEU A 12 -14.62 -8.79 -1.32
N PHE A 13 -14.07 -9.56 -0.37
CA PHE A 13 -14.08 -9.20 1.05
C PHE A 13 -13.34 -7.89 1.31
N PHE A 14 -12.09 -7.75 0.84
CA PHE A 14 -11.32 -6.52 1.06
C PHE A 14 -11.91 -5.32 0.32
N ILE A 15 -12.43 -5.51 -0.89
CA ILE A 15 -13.14 -4.46 -1.63
C ILE A 15 -14.38 -4.02 -0.85
N ALA A 16 -15.24 -4.95 -0.42
CA ALA A 16 -16.45 -4.63 0.32
C ALA A 16 -16.14 -3.92 1.64
N LEU A 17 -15.10 -4.37 2.35
CA LEU A 17 -14.69 -3.78 3.61
C LEU A 17 -14.04 -2.38 3.42
N SER A 18 -13.30 -2.16 2.33
CA SER A 18 -12.84 -0.81 1.94
C SER A 18 -13.99 0.11 1.57
N LEU A 19 -14.98 -0.39 0.80
CA LEU A 19 -16.18 0.39 0.48
C LEU A 19 -16.95 0.75 1.75
N ALA A 20 -17.11 -0.18 2.70
CA ALA A 20 -17.75 0.10 3.98
C ALA A 20 -16.98 1.17 4.77
N ALA A 21 -15.65 1.09 4.83
CA ALA A 21 -14.82 2.10 5.50
C ALA A 21 -14.86 3.48 4.80
N VAL A 22 -15.04 3.48 3.49
CA VAL A 22 -15.18 4.68 2.64
C VAL A 22 -16.52 5.37 2.86
N TYR A 23 -17.62 4.61 2.75
CA TYR A 23 -18.98 5.13 2.82
C TYR A 23 -19.49 5.31 4.26
N ASP A 24 -18.63 5.17 5.26
CA ASP A 24 -18.98 5.44 6.65
C ASP A 24 -18.92 6.95 6.93
N PRO A 25 -20.08 7.63 7.07
CA PRO A 25 -20.13 9.07 7.30
C PRO A 25 -19.56 9.47 8.66
N THR A 26 -19.46 8.52 9.60
CA THR A 26 -18.95 8.77 10.94
C THR A 26 -17.43 8.64 11.03
N GLY A 27 -16.79 8.03 10.02
CA GLY A 27 -15.37 7.70 10.02
C GLY A 27 -14.96 6.63 11.04
N LEU A 28 -15.92 6.05 11.78
CA LEU A 28 -15.70 5.02 12.80
C LEU A 28 -15.08 3.74 12.23
N LEU A 29 -15.29 3.43 10.95
CA LEU A 29 -14.76 2.25 10.27
C LEU A 29 -13.34 2.44 9.71
N LYS A 30 -12.83 3.68 9.63
CA LYS A 30 -11.45 3.96 9.18
C LYS A 30 -10.41 3.41 10.16
N THR A 31 -10.60 3.67 11.45
CA THR A 31 -9.67 3.21 12.50
C THR A 31 -9.60 1.67 12.61
N PRO A 32 -10.73 0.94 12.67
CA PRO A 32 -10.75 -0.52 12.59
C PRO A 32 -10.11 -1.07 11.31
N TRP A 33 -10.26 -0.40 10.17
CA TRP A 33 -9.61 -0.81 8.92
C TRP A 33 -8.08 -0.76 9.02
N PHE A 34 -7.52 0.34 9.53
CA PHE A 34 -6.09 0.42 9.78
C PHE A 34 -5.63 -0.58 10.86
N LEU A 35 -6.40 -0.76 11.93
CA LEU A 35 -6.10 -1.76 12.98
C LEU A 35 -6.09 -3.19 12.41
N LEU A 36 -6.99 -3.51 11.49
CA LEU A 36 -6.99 -4.80 10.79
C LEU A 36 -5.70 -4.97 9.98
N LEU A 37 -5.26 -3.96 9.24
CA LEU A 37 -4.00 -4.01 8.47
C LEU A 37 -2.79 -4.23 9.40
N PHE A 38 -2.71 -3.50 10.51
CA PHE A 38 -1.67 -3.70 11.52
C PHE A 38 -1.71 -5.12 12.10
N THR A 39 -2.89 -5.61 12.46
CA THR A 39 -3.08 -6.94 13.04
C THR A 39 -2.69 -8.05 12.06
N LEU A 40 -3.12 -7.93 10.79
CA LEU A 40 -2.75 -8.87 9.72
C LEU A 40 -1.24 -8.87 9.46
N THR A 41 -0.63 -7.69 9.47
CA THR A 41 0.82 -7.54 9.30
C THR A 41 1.57 -8.21 10.44
N TYR A 42 1.17 -7.95 11.68
CA TYR A 42 1.77 -8.56 12.86
C TYR A 42 1.60 -10.09 12.86
N TRP A 43 0.39 -10.58 12.58
CA TRP A 43 0.09 -12.01 12.50
C TRP A 43 0.92 -12.72 11.44
N LEU A 44 1.01 -12.16 10.23
CA LEU A 44 1.86 -12.69 9.16
C LEU A 44 3.35 -12.69 9.57
N GLY A 45 3.81 -11.62 10.21
CA GLY A 45 5.18 -11.53 10.73
C GLY A 45 5.49 -12.59 11.75
N TRP A 46 4.59 -12.83 12.70
CA TRP A 46 4.73 -13.91 13.66
C TRP A 46 4.78 -15.28 12.99
N ARG A 47 3.90 -15.53 12.02
CA ARG A 47 3.79 -16.79 11.29
C ARG A 47 5.03 -17.12 10.45
N HIS A 48 5.64 -16.11 9.83
CA HIS A 48 6.77 -16.29 8.91
C HIS A 48 8.12 -15.83 9.46
N ARG A 49 8.21 -15.50 10.76
CA ARG A 49 9.43 -14.98 11.41
C ARG A 49 10.69 -15.81 11.18
N ALA A 50 10.55 -17.14 11.07
CA ALA A 50 11.67 -18.05 10.84
C ALA A 50 12.38 -17.83 9.48
N HIS A 51 11.71 -17.15 8.54
CA HIS A 51 12.24 -16.83 7.21
C HIS A 51 12.76 -15.39 7.10
N VAL A 52 12.82 -14.64 8.20
CA VAL A 52 13.43 -13.30 8.25
C VAL A 52 14.95 -13.44 8.33
N THR A 53 15.67 -12.75 7.45
CA THR A 53 17.14 -12.73 7.46
C THR A 53 17.65 -11.40 8.01
N LYS A 54 18.91 -11.38 8.46
CA LYS A 54 19.60 -10.16 8.90
C LYS A 54 19.61 -9.07 7.82
N ARG A 55 19.66 -9.48 6.55
CA ARG A 55 19.63 -8.55 5.41
C ARG A 55 18.28 -7.83 5.32
N ASP A 56 17.18 -8.52 5.57
CA ASP A 56 15.86 -7.88 5.53
C ASP A 56 15.69 -6.91 6.69
N LEU A 57 16.24 -7.22 7.88
CA LEU A 57 16.28 -6.28 9.00
C LEU A 57 16.96 -4.97 8.60
N GLY A 58 18.11 -5.04 7.94
CA GLY A 58 18.80 -3.85 7.43
C GLY A 58 17.97 -3.08 6.40
N HIS A 59 17.44 -3.75 5.38
CA HIS A 59 16.61 -3.10 4.37
C HIS A 59 15.30 -2.52 4.95
N GLY A 60 14.65 -3.23 5.86
CA GLY A 60 13.43 -2.81 6.52
C GLY A 60 13.66 -1.54 7.34
N LEU A 61 14.77 -1.46 8.08
CA LEU A 61 15.19 -0.25 8.78
C LEU A 61 15.43 0.92 7.82
N ILE A 62 16.15 0.70 6.71
CA ILE A 62 16.42 1.76 5.72
C ILE A 62 15.11 2.26 5.12
N ILE A 63 14.22 1.36 4.71
CA ILE A 63 12.91 1.70 4.15
C ILE A 63 12.04 2.43 5.19
N GLY A 64 12.04 1.94 6.43
CA GLY A 64 11.35 2.55 7.56
C GLY A 64 11.80 3.97 7.78
N LEU A 65 13.10 4.18 7.88
CA LEU A 65 13.71 5.50 7.99
C LEU A 65 13.34 6.40 6.82
N LEU A 66 13.48 5.94 5.57
CA LEU A 66 13.11 6.72 4.38
C LEU A 66 11.63 7.13 4.38
N SER A 67 10.74 6.25 4.86
CA SER A 67 9.30 6.53 4.93
C SER A 67 8.90 7.48 6.07
N ALA A 68 9.73 7.59 7.10
CA ALA A 68 9.41 8.33 8.32
C ALA A 68 10.27 9.58 8.53
N LEU A 69 11.36 9.73 7.79
CA LEU A 69 12.42 10.72 8.02
C LEU A 69 11.85 12.12 8.22
N PHE A 70 10.95 12.55 7.34
CA PHE A 70 10.40 13.90 7.39
C PHE A 70 9.51 14.16 8.61
N ILE A 71 8.72 13.17 9.03
CA ILE A 71 7.84 13.31 10.22
C ILE A 71 8.65 13.16 11.52
N LEU A 72 9.70 12.32 11.52
CA LEU A 72 10.64 12.21 12.63
C LEU A 72 11.39 13.51 12.86
N LEU A 73 11.80 14.21 11.78
CA LEU A 73 12.43 15.53 11.87
C LEU A 73 11.51 16.62 12.43
N GLN A 74 10.19 16.41 12.38
CA GLN A 74 9.18 17.27 12.99
C GLN A 74 8.84 16.85 14.45
N GLY A 75 9.54 15.85 15.01
CA GLY A 75 9.38 15.43 16.41
C GLY A 75 8.10 14.65 16.73
N GLY A 76 7.37 14.18 15.71
CA GLY A 76 6.07 13.53 15.90
C GLY A 76 6.16 12.04 16.22
N LEU A 77 5.37 11.57 17.21
CA LEU A 77 5.13 10.15 17.50
C LEU A 77 4.67 9.38 16.24
N LEU A 78 3.93 10.06 15.36
CA LEU A 78 3.48 9.55 14.07
C LEU A 78 4.64 9.05 13.18
N GLY A 79 5.79 9.72 13.22
CA GLY A 79 6.97 9.32 12.46
C GLY A 79 7.53 7.99 12.94
N LEU A 80 7.55 7.77 14.26
CA LEU A 80 7.99 6.50 14.84
C LEU A 80 7.02 5.36 14.48
N MET A 81 5.71 5.61 14.54
CA MET A 81 4.70 4.62 14.14
C MET A 81 4.83 4.25 12.65
N LEU A 82 5.05 5.24 11.78
CA LEU A 82 5.28 5.01 10.35
C LEU A 82 6.53 4.20 10.09
N LEU A 83 7.65 4.54 10.76
CA LEU A 83 8.91 3.81 10.64
C LEU A 83 8.71 2.33 10.99
N LEU A 84 8.11 2.07 12.15
CA LEU A 84 7.91 0.72 12.64
C LEU A 84 6.97 -0.07 11.72
N TYR A 85 5.89 0.57 11.27
CA TYR A 85 4.92 -0.06 10.38
C TYR A 85 5.53 -0.46 9.03
N THR A 86 6.18 0.47 8.33
CA THR A 86 6.74 0.21 7.00
C THR A 86 7.94 -0.74 7.06
N ALA A 87 8.76 -0.65 8.10
CA ALA A 87 9.84 -1.61 8.36
C ALA A 87 9.26 -3.02 8.57
N LEU A 88 8.24 -3.15 9.43
CA LEU A 88 7.58 -4.42 9.67
C LEU A 88 6.92 -4.95 8.40
N ALA A 89 6.15 -4.14 7.68
CA ALA A 89 5.51 -4.53 6.43
C ALA A 89 6.50 -5.06 5.39
N TYR A 90 7.67 -4.41 5.25
CA TYR A 90 8.74 -4.90 4.38
C TYR A 90 9.26 -6.27 4.83
N LEU A 91 9.57 -6.42 6.12
CA LEU A 91 10.09 -7.68 6.69
C LEU A 91 9.14 -8.84 6.46
N VAL A 92 7.87 -8.63 6.79
CA VAL A 92 6.81 -9.62 6.68
C VAL A 92 6.65 -10.07 5.24
N SER A 93 6.73 -9.14 4.29
CA SER A 93 6.67 -9.47 2.87
C SER A 93 7.81 -10.36 2.41
N GLN A 94 9.05 -9.98 2.69
CA GLN A 94 10.21 -10.78 2.29
C GLN A 94 10.17 -12.18 2.91
N ALA A 95 9.76 -12.26 4.18
CA ALA A 95 9.59 -13.52 4.88
C ALA A 95 8.49 -14.40 4.27
N THR A 96 7.33 -13.81 3.93
CA THR A 96 6.20 -14.53 3.33
C THR A 96 6.55 -15.05 1.94
N LEU A 97 7.18 -14.22 1.11
CA LEU A 97 7.62 -14.63 -0.24
C LEU A 97 8.60 -15.79 -0.19
N ARG A 98 9.58 -15.75 0.74
CA ARG A 98 10.51 -16.87 0.93
C ARG A 98 9.86 -18.12 1.49
N ALA A 99 8.97 -17.98 2.48
CA ALA A 99 8.23 -19.11 3.05
C ALA A 99 7.46 -19.90 1.98
N HIS A 100 6.97 -19.20 0.96
CA HIS A 100 6.22 -19.77 -0.14
C HIS A 100 7.05 -20.01 -1.40
N HIS A 101 8.39 -19.91 -1.32
CA HIS A 101 9.31 -20.13 -2.45
C HIS A 101 8.96 -19.31 -3.70
N ILE A 102 8.36 -18.13 -3.51
CA ILE A 102 7.99 -17.25 -4.62
C ILE A 102 9.20 -16.41 -4.98
N THR A 103 9.84 -16.85 -6.05
CA THR A 103 10.85 -16.09 -6.76
C THR A 103 10.18 -15.20 -7.78
N TYR A 104 10.43 -13.89 -7.68
CA TYR A 104 10.10 -13.00 -8.77
C TYR A 104 10.87 -13.43 -10.02
N PRO A 105 10.25 -13.41 -11.22
CA PRO A 105 10.99 -13.60 -12.45
C PRO A 105 12.11 -12.54 -12.49
N SER A 106 13.35 -13.01 -12.49
CA SER A 106 14.56 -12.20 -12.30
C SER A 106 14.91 -11.34 -13.50
N LYS A 107 13.93 -10.93 -14.32
CA LYS A 107 14.14 -9.99 -15.41
C LYS A 107 14.68 -8.69 -14.82
N LYS A 108 16.00 -8.59 -14.78
CA LYS A 108 16.73 -7.41 -14.35
C LYS A 108 16.30 -6.31 -15.30
N LEU A 109 15.59 -5.32 -14.76
CA LEU A 109 15.27 -4.12 -15.51
C LEU A 109 16.58 -3.50 -16.00
N SER A 110 16.62 -3.10 -17.27
CA SER A 110 17.73 -2.30 -17.80
C SER A 110 17.82 -0.99 -17.03
N TRP A 111 18.99 -0.34 -17.04
CA TRP A 111 19.15 0.97 -16.41
C TRP A 111 18.14 2.00 -16.95
N GLN A 112 17.84 1.97 -18.24
CA GLN A 112 16.80 2.79 -18.86
C GLN A 112 15.41 2.50 -18.28
N GLN A 113 15.05 1.23 -18.12
CA GLN A 113 13.77 0.85 -17.51
C GLN A 113 13.68 1.30 -16.05
N LYS A 114 14.78 1.22 -15.28
CA LYS A 114 14.82 1.73 -13.91
C LYS A 114 14.61 3.25 -13.87
N LEU A 115 15.25 4.00 -14.77
CA LEU A 115 15.08 5.45 -14.88
C LEU A 115 13.64 5.81 -15.25
N ILE A 116 13.02 5.10 -16.20
CA ILE A 116 11.62 5.31 -16.57
C ILE A 116 10.70 5.04 -15.37
N VAL A 117 10.90 3.92 -14.67
CA VAL A 117 10.10 3.58 -13.47
C VAL A 117 10.27 4.66 -12.38
N MET A 118 11.49 5.15 -12.17
CA MET A 118 11.77 6.22 -11.21
C MET A 118 11.07 7.52 -11.61
N ALA A 119 11.16 7.93 -12.88
CA ALA A 119 10.51 9.14 -13.39
C ALA A 119 8.98 9.07 -13.27
N VAL A 120 8.37 7.96 -13.71
CA VAL A 120 6.92 7.74 -13.57
C VAL A 120 6.50 7.77 -12.11
N THR A 121 7.29 7.15 -11.21
CA THR A 121 7.02 7.17 -9.77
C THR A 121 7.07 8.59 -9.22
N MET A 122 8.07 9.39 -9.59
CA MET A 122 8.17 10.79 -9.16
C MET A 122 6.98 11.64 -9.63
N VAL A 123 6.54 11.45 -10.89
CA VAL A 123 5.36 12.15 -11.43
C VAL A 123 4.09 11.75 -10.67
N LEU A 124 3.86 10.46 -10.46
CA LEU A 124 2.69 9.98 -9.70
C LEU A 124 2.72 10.46 -8.25
N SER A 125 3.88 10.46 -7.61
CA SER A 125 4.06 11.03 -6.26
C SER A 125 3.73 12.52 -6.22
N ALA A 126 4.16 13.30 -7.22
CA ALA A 126 3.83 14.72 -7.31
C ALA A 126 2.31 14.96 -7.47
N ILE A 127 1.64 14.15 -8.30
CA ILE A 127 0.18 14.18 -8.47
C ILE A 127 -0.53 13.85 -7.15
N ASN A 128 -0.09 12.81 -6.44
CA ASN A 128 -0.68 12.42 -5.15
C ASN A 128 -0.53 13.53 -4.11
N VAL A 129 0.65 14.15 -4.00
CA VAL A 129 0.87 15.23 -3.02
C VAL A 129 0.09 16.49 -3.40
N TYR A 130 -0.03 16.81 -4.69
CA TYR A 130 -0.85 17.92 -5.15
C TYR A 130 -2.34 17.69 -4.87
N SER A 131 -2.84 16.47 -5.08
CA SER A 131 -4.20 16.07 -4.70
C SER A 131 -4.45 16.16 -3.19
N ALA A 132 -3.47 15.72 -2.39
CA ALA A 132 -3.52 15.83 -0.92
C ALA A 132 -3.59 17.30 -0.47
N LYS A 133 -2.80 18.19 -1.08
CA LYS A 133 -2.88 19.64 -0.82
C LYS A 133 -4.28 20.19 -1.08
N ASN A 134 -4.87 19.83 -2.22
CA ASN A 134 -6.17 20.34 -2.65
C ASN A 134 -7.36 19.74 -1.89
N SER A 135 -7.14 18.65 -1.14
CA SER A 135 -8.14 18.04 -0.26
C SER A 135 -8.09 18.59 1.18
N GLY A 136 -7.33 19.66 1.42
CA GLY A 136 -7.30 20.36 2.71
C GLY A 136 -6.38 19.72 3.74
N LEU A 137 -5.49 18.81 3.35
CA LEU A 137 -4.42 18.35 4.24
C LEU A 137 -3.41 19.49 4.43
N ASP A 138 -3.29 19.95 5.67
CA ASP A 138 -2.41 21.03 6.09
C ASP A 138 -0.96 20.53 6.15
N ILE A 139 -0.42 20.20 4.98
CA ILE A 139 0.94 19.72 4.81
C ILE A 139 1.84 20.95 4.80
N ASN A 140 2.71 21.06 5.82
CA ASN A 140 3.66 22.17 5.89
C ASN A 140 4.73 22.03 4.79
N TYR A 141 4.50 22.71 3.67
CA TYR A 141 5.40 22.76 2.50
C TYR A 141 6.54 23.78 2.63
N SER A 142 6.77 24.35 3.82
CA SER A 142 7.85 25.34 4.03
C SER A 142 9.24 24.82 3.68
N HIS A 143 9.43 23.49 3.65
CA HIS A 143 10.68 22.88 3.22
C HIS A 143 10.74 22.77 1.68
N PRO A 144 11.83 23.21 1.01
CA PRO A 144 11.95 23.22 -0.46
C PRO A 144 11.86 21.82 -1.10
N PHE A 145 12.09 20.77 -0.32
CA PHE A 145 11.96 19.37 -0.74
C PHE A 145 10.73 18.65 -0.16
N GLY A 146 9.80 19.36 0.48
CA GLY A 146 8.63 18.77 1.15
C GLY A 146 7.79 17.89 0.20
N LEU A 147 7.55 18.36 -1.02
CA LEU A 147 6.83 17.58 -2.05
C LEU A 147 7.48 16.23 -2.35
N LEU A 148 8.82 16.22 -2.47
CA LEU A 148 9.57 15.01 -2.76
C LEU A 148 9.51 14.02 -1.58
N PHE A 149 9.66 14.52 -0.35
CA PHE A 149 9.66 13.68 0.84
C PHE A 149 8.28 13.13 1.19
N PHE A 150 7.23 13.94 1.12
CA PHE A 150 5.86 13.46 1.30
C PHE A 150 5.44 12.52 0.17
N GLY A 151 5.87 12.80 -1.05
CA GLY A 151 5.62 11.93 -2.19
C GLY A 151 6.31 10.57 -2.08
N LEU A 152 7.56 10.56 -1.58
CA LEU A 152 8.30 9.34 -1.29
C LEU A 152 7.69 8.56 -0.12
N GLN A 153 7.32 9.26 0.94
CA GLN A 153 6.63 8.67 2.09
C GLN A 153 5.33 8.01 1.68
N ALA A 154 4.46 8.71 0.94
CA ALA A 154 3.22 8.16 0.43
C ALA A 154 3.49 6.94 -0.47
N ALA A 155 4.45 7.05 -1.41
CA ALA A 155 4.79 5.94 -2.29
C ALA A 155 5.30 4.71 -1.51
N LEU A 156 6.15 4.89 -0.50
CA LEU A 156 6.66 3.81 0.33
C LEU A 156 5.55 3.20 1.20
N LEU A 157 4.69 4.02 1.81
CA LEU A 157 3.57 3.54 2.61
C LEU A 157 2.57 2.76 1.76
N GLU A 158 2.19 3.26 0.58
CA GLU A 158 1.27 2.58 -0.32
C GLU A 158 1.85 1.29 -0.88
N LYS A 159 3.07 1.34 -1.42
CA LYS A 159 3.69 0.18 -2.07
C LYS A 159 4.08 -0.88 -1.06
N ILE A 160 4.66 -0.49 0.07
CA ILE A 160 5.25 -1.42 1.05
C ILE A 160 4.27 -1.71 2.18
N GLY A 161 3.64 -0.67 2.71
CA GLY A 161 2.68 -0.77 3.80
C GLY A 161 1.27 -1.22 3.40
N VAL A 162 0.89 -1.22 2.12
CA VAL A 162 -0.46 -1.65 1.71
C VAL A 162 -0.40 -2.75 0.65
N HIS A 163 0.16 -2.42 -0.52
CA HIS A 163 0.13 -3.34 -1.67
C HIS A 163 0.94 -4.61 -1.42
N ILE A 164 2.11 -4.49 -0.79
CA ILE A 164 2.98 -5.62 -0.50
C ILE A 164 2.38 -6.55 0.58
N ILE A 165 1.61 -6.02 1.55
CA ILE A 165 0.90 -6.84 2.54
C ILE A 165 -0.25 -7.60 1.87
N PHE A 166 -1.05 -6.94 1.04
CA PHE A 166 -2.11 -7.59 0.27
C PHE A 166 -1.56 -8.64 -0.70
N LEU A 167 -0.42 -8.36 -1.33
CA LEU A 167 0.30 -9.35 -2.13
C LEU A 167 0.69 -10.55 -1.27
N SER A 168 1.26 -10.31 -0.09
CA SER A 168 1.69 -11.37 0.84
C SER A 168 0.51 -12.20 1.34
N LEU A 169 -0.67 -11.59 1.56
CA LEU A 169 -1.91 -12.29 1.90
C LEU A 169 -2.42 -13.15 0.74
N ALA A 170 -2.46 -12.58 -0.47
CA ALA A 170 -2.89 -13.30 -1.67
C ALA A 170 -1.95 -14.49 -1.96
N VAL A 171 -0.65 -14.25 -1.91
CA VAL A 171 0.41 -15.24 -2.07
C VAL A 171 0.38 -16.31 -0.98
N GLY A 172 0.30 -15.91 0.29
CA GLY A 172 0.29 -16.85 1.41
C GLY A 172 -0.93 -17.78 1.38
N ARG A 173 -2.03 -17.32 0.76
CA ARG A 173 -3.22 -18.14 0.54
C ARG A 173 -3.08 -19.09 -0.65
N LEU A 174 -2.54 -18.60 -1.77
CA LEU A 174 -2.33 -19.38 -2.99
C LEU A 174 -1.19 -20.38 -2.90
N ARG A 175 -0.19 -20.11 -2.04
CA ARG A 175 1.08 -20.85 -1.95
C ARG A 175 1.90 -20.89 -3.24
N THR A 176 1.45 -20.21 -4.30
CA THR A 176 2.08 -20.10 -5.61
C THR A 176 1.84 -18.70 -6.16
N TYR A 177 2.70 -18.24 -7.08
CA TYR A 177 2.44 -17.02 -7.82
C TYR A 177 1.41 -17.31 -8.92
N PRO A 178 0.37 -16.48 -9.10
CA PRO A 178 -0.63 -16.75 -10.12
C PRO A 178 -0.01 -16.64 -11.51
N GLU A 179 0.05 -17.74 -12.24
CA GLU A 179 0.60 -17.78 -13.61
C GLU A 179 -0.45 -17.39 -14.67
N LYS A 180 -1.73 -17.63 -14.38
CA LYS A 180 -2.84 -17.32 -15.29
C LYS A 180 -3.19 -15.83 -15.21
N ARG A 181 -3.51 -15.23 -16.37
CA ARG A 181 -3.95 -13.82 -16.50
C ARG A 181 -5.06 -13.44 -15.52
N SER A 182 -6.04 -14.32 -15.32
CA SER A 182 -7.14 -14.09 -14.37
C SER A 182 -6.65 -14.03 -12.92
N GLY A 183 -5.74 -14.92 -12.52
CA GLY A 183 -5.13 -14.89 -11.19
C GLY A 183 -4.32 -13.62 -10.94
N LEU A 184 -3.54 -13.18 -11.94
CA LEU A 184 -2.81 -11.91 -11.89
C LEU A 184 -3.74 -10.71 -11.73
N ALA A 185 -4.83 -10.67 -12.49
CA ALA A 185 -5.82 -9.61 -12.41
C ALA A 185 -6.47 -9.54 -11.01
N TRP A 186 -6.82 -10.68 -10.43
CA TRP A 186 -7.40 -10.73 -9.09
C TRP A 186 -6.40 -10.39 -7.99
N THR A 187 -5.13 -10.79 -8.12
CA THR A 187 -4.06 -10.36 -7.20
C THR A 187 -3.87 -8.85 -7.27
N TYR A 188 -3.85 -8.29 -8.48
CA TYR A 188 -3.78 -6.84 -8.66
C TYR A 188 -4.98 -6.12 -8.06
N ALA A 189 -6.18 -6.69 -8.22
CA ALA A 189 -7.41 -6.18 -7.61
C ALA A 189 -7.32 -6.12 -6.08
N VAL A 190 -6.82 -7.17 -5.40
CA VAL A 190 -6.62 -7.17 -3.94
C VAL A 190 -5.56 -6.17 -3.51
N MET A 191 -4.50 -6.03 -4.30
CA MET A 191 -3.42 -5.10 -3.99
C MET A 191 -3.88 -3.66 -4.11
N VAL A 192 -4.53 -3.29 -5.20
CA VAL A 192 -4.70 -1.88 -5.59
C VAL A 192 -6.09 -1.33 -5.26
N LEU A 193 -7.17 -2.08 -5.53
CA LEU A 193 -8.52 -1.53 -5.43
C LEU A 193 -8.93 -1.13 -3.99
N PRO A 194 -8.69 -1.94 -2.94
CA PRO A 194 -8.98 -1.55 -1.56
C PRO A 194 -8.39 -0.19 -1.18
N HIS A 195 -7.14 0.03 -1.56
CA HIS A 195 -6.43 1.26 -1.28
C HIS A 195 -6.94 2.43 -2.13
N THR A 196 -7.10 2.24 -3.44
CA THR A 196 -7.58 3.27 -4.36
C THR A 196 -8.97 3.78 -3.97
N LEU A 197 -9.87 2.89 -3.52
CA LEU A 197 -11.21 3.26 -3.08
C LEU A 197 -11.19 4.20 -1.87
N LEU A 198 -10.22 4.06 -0.96
CA LEU A 198 -10.07 4.94 0.22
C LEU A 198 -9.79 6.40 -0.16
N HIS A 199 -9.14 6.64 -1.31
CA HIS A 199 -8.80 7.98 -1.79
C HIS A 199 -9.94 8.66 -2.59
N PHE A 200 -10.78 7.87 -3.27
CA PHE A 200 -11.87 8.41 -4.11
C PHE A 200 -12.95 9.16 -3.31
N TYR A 201 -13.07 8.92 -2.01
CA TYR A 201 -14.02 9.62 -1.14
C TYR A 201 -13.51 10.98 -0.65
N GLN A 202 -12.20 11.21 -0.70
CA GLN A 202 -11.58 12.47 -0.25
C GLN A 202 -11.38 13.47 -1.39
N THR A 203 -11.75 13.12 -2.62
CA THR A 203 -11.56 13.96 -3.81
C THR A 203 -12.88 14.54 -4.31
N PRO A 204 -12.89 15.80 -4.80
CA PRO A 204 -14.03 16.42 -5.51
C PRO A 204 -14.50 15.63 -6.76
N ILE A 205 -13.79 14.57 -7.15
CA ILE A 205 -14.14 13.69 -8.27
C ILE A 205 -15.43 12.92 -7.97
N LEU A 206 -15.74 12.61 -6.71
CA LEU A 206 -17.03 11.99 -6.36
C LEU A 206 -18.18 12.97 -6.54
N GLU A 207 -18.00 14.25 -6.21
CA GLU A 207 -18.94 15.32 -6.55
C GLU A 207 -19.08 15.48 -8.05
N LEU A 208 -17.97 15.40 -8.81
CA LEU A 208 -18.00 15.49 -10.27
C LEU A 208 -18.74 14.31 -10.92
N PHE A 209 -18.55 13.10 -10.41
CA PHE A 209 -19.23 11.88 -10.88
C PHE A 209 -20.70 11.85 -10.48
N THR A 210 -21.03 12.24 -9.25
CA THR A 210 -22.43 12.34 -8.77
C THR A 210 -23.18 13.49 -9.44
N SER A 211 -22.52 14.61 -9.74
CA SER A 211 -23.08 15.70 -10.54
C SER A 211 -23.27 15.30 -12.01
N ALA A 212 -22.35 14.53 -12.60
CA ALA A 212 -22.49 14.04 -13.97
C ALA A 212 -23.62 13.00 -14.09
N LEU A 213 -23.81 12.15 -13.07
CA LEU A 213 -24.90 11.17 -13.04
C LEU A 213 -26.27 11.82 -12.79
N SER A 214 -26.34 12.87 -11.95
CA SER A 214 -27.59 13.62 -11.72
C SER A 214 -28.00 14.55 -12.87
N LEU A 215 -27.12 14.80 -13.83
CA LEU A 215 -27.43 15.49 -15.10
C LEU A 215 -27.96 14.55 -16.20
N SER A 216 -28.02 13.24 -15.93
CA SER A 216 -28.46 12.21 -16.90
C SER A 216 -29.77 11.51 -16.52
N LEU A 217 -30.45 12.01 -15.48
CA LEU A 217 -31.84 11.71 -15.11
C LEU A 217 -32.68 12.98 -15.24
#